data_AF-A0AAD6SHU6-F1
#
_entry.id   AF-A0AAD6SHU6-F1
#
_cell.length_a   1.000
_cell.length_b   1.000
_cell.length_c   1.000
_cell.angle_alpha   90.00
_cell.angle_beta   90.00
_cell.angle_gamma   90.00
#
_symmetry.space_group_name_H-M   'P 1'
#
loop_
_entity.id
_entity.type
_entity.pdbx_description
1 polymer ?
#
loop_
_entity_poly.entity_id
_entity_poly.type
_entity_poly.pdbx_seq_one_letter_code
_entity_poly.pdbx_strand_id
1 'polypeptide(L)'
;MKQQMHSKIGCDGLPHFFATVNTADSHNPIAQVLAGRDIDLDKIFDALDGSKEPSIGAKTLAENPVAGAEFFHLMITKFFDVILGAKKASKIGILGKVKGWYAAVE
;
A
#
# COMPACT_ATOMS: atom_id res chain seq x y z
N MET A 1 -7.09 23.85 1.72
CA MET A 1 -8.25 23.22 2.39
C MET A 1 -7.75 21.98 3.12
N LYS A 2 -8.01 21.81 4.42
CA LYS A 2 -7.72 20.55 5.13
C LYS A 2 -8.89 19.60 4.89
N GLN A 3 -8.68 18.54 4.13
CA GLN A 3 -9.68 17.47 4.01
C GLN A 3 -9.53 16.56 5.24
N GLN A 4 -10.62 16.32 5.97
CA GLN A 4 -10.66 15.41 7.12
C GLN A 4 -11.61 14.26 6.78
N MET A 5 -11.10 13.03 6.79
CA MET A 5 -11.94 11.84 6.68
C MET A 5 -12.57 11.52 8.02
N HIS A 6 -13.89 11.48 8.06
CA HIS A 6 -14.66 11.01 9.21
C HIS A 6 -15.29 9.66 8.88
N SER A 7 -14.97 8.62 9.65
CA SER A 7 -15.62 7.32 9.58
C SER A 7 -16.32 7.03 10.91
N LYS A 8 -17.58 6.61 10.85
CA LYS A 8 -18.38 6.20 12.01
C LYS A 8 -18.86 4.76 11.79
N ILE A 9 -18.52 3.87 12.70
CA ILE A 9 -19.02 2.50 12.72
C ILE A 9 -20.01 2.38 13.87
N GLY A 10 -21.29 2.11 13.54
CA GLY A 10 -22.39 2.01 14.50
C GLY A 10 -22.71 0.58 14.95
N CYS A 11 -21.91 -0.39 14.51
CA CYS A 11 -22.10 -1.83 14.74
C CYS A 11 -20.85 -2.43 15.41
N ASP A 12 -20.99 -3.60 16.03
CA ASP A 12 -19.90 -4.44 16.61
C ASP A 12 -19.15 -3.96 17.87
N GLY A 13 -19.47 -2.81 18.45
CA GLY A 13 -18.89 -2.35 19.72
C GLY A 13 -17.40 -1.98 19.62
N LEU A 14 -16.69 -1.82 20.75
CA LEU A 14 -15.25 -1.54 20.78
C LEU A 14 -14.42 -2.84 20.80
N PRO A 15 -13.17 -2.84 20.30
CA PRO A 15 -12.42 -1.68 19.79
C PRO A 15 -12.45 -1.52 18.26
N HIS A 16 -12.42 -0.26 17.80
CA HIS A 16 -12.24 0.10 16.39
C HIS A 16 -10.83 0.65 16.15
N PHE A 17 -10.23 0.26 15.02
CA PHE A 17 -8.93 0.76 14.58
C PHE A 17 -9.09 1.59 13.31
N PHE A 18 -8.64 2.83 13.33
CA PHE A 18 -8.66 3.73 12.17
C PHE A 18 -7.23 3.92 11.68
N ALA A 19 -7.00 3.65 10.39
CA ALA A 19 -5.69 3.79 9.76
C ALA A 19 -5.82 4.36 8.36
N THR A 20 -4.87 5.23 8.01
CA THR A 20 -4.67 5.73 6.65
C THR A 20 -3.45 5.04 6.07
N VAL A 21 -3.61 4.37 4.93
CA VAL A 21 -2.51 3.73 4.22
C VAL A 21 -2.13 4.63 3.05
N ASN A 22 -0.98 5.29 3.14
CA ASN A 22 -0.42 6.09 2.05
C ASN A 22 0.68 5.29 1.33
N THR A 23 0.43 4.93 0.07
CA THR A 23 1.38 4.19 -0.75
C THR A 23 2.22 5.18 -1.57
N ALA A 24 3.47 5.39 -1.18
CA ALA A 24 4.40 6.26 -1.91
C ALA A 24 5.01 5.55 -3.13
N ASP A 25 4.23 5.41 -4.20
CA ASP A 25 4.57 4.73 -5.45
C ASP A 25 5.86 5.26 -6.13
N SER A 26 6.01 6.57 -6.22
CA SER A 26 7.19 7.23 -6.81
C SER A 26 8.51 6.94 -6.05
N HIS A 27 8.41 6.59 -4.77
CA HIS A 27 9.56 6.31 -3.91
C HIS A 27 9.73 4.81 -3.64
N ASN A 28 8.86 3.96 -4.20
CA ASN A 28 8.85 2.55 -3.89
C ASN A 28 9.45 1.72 -5.03
N PRO A 29 10.54 0.95 -4.78
CA PRO A 29 11.18 0.15 -5.82
C PRO A 29 10.26 -0.92 -6.41
N ILE A 30 9.25 -1.40 -5.67
CA ILE A 30 8.26 -2.37 -6.19
C ILE A 30 7.42 -1.74 -7.31
N ALA A 31 6.97 -0.49 -7.12
CA ALA A 31 6.22 0.23 -8.16
C ALA A 31 7.07 0.43 -9.42
N GLN A 32 8.37 0.64 -9.24
CA GLN A 32 9.33 0.79 -10.33
C GLN A 32 9.55 -0.49 -11.12
N VAL A 33 9.64 -1.64 -10.44
CA VAL A 33 9.70 -2.96 -11.08
C VAL A 33 8.41 -3.26 -11.86
N LEU A 34 7.25 -2.95 -11.28
CA LEU A 34 5.96 -3.10 -11.97
C LEU A 34 5.87 -2.20 -13.21
N ALA A 35 6.49 -1.01 -13.16
CA ALA A 35 6.58 -0.12 -14.30
C ALA A 35 7.60 -0.56 -15.37
N GLY A 36 8.32 -1.68 -15.15
CA GLY A 36 9.24 -2.29 -16.10
C GLY A 36 10.71 -1.94 -15.91
N ARG A 37 11.08 -1.27 -14.80
CA ARG A 37 12.50 -1.03 -14.49
C ARG A 37 13.16 -2.32 -14.02
N ASP A 38 14.38 -2.56 -14.51
CA ASP A 38 15.23 -3.65 -14.05
C ASP A 38 15.91 -3.25 -12.73
N ILE A 39 15.27 -3.61 -11.62
CA ILE A 39 15.76 -3.35 -10.26
C ILE A 39 15.81 -4.67 -9.51
N ASP A 40 16.99 -5.00 -8.99
CA ASP A 40 17.17 -6.12 -8.08
C ASP A 40 16.60 -5.76 -6.70
N LEU A 41 15.44 -6.33 -6.37
CA LEU A 41 14.77 -6.10 -5.10
C LEU A 41 15.55 -6.63 -3.89
N ASP A 42 16.46 -7.59 -4.08
CA ASP A 42 17.31 -8.13 -3.01
C ASP A 42 18.53 -7.23 -2.72
N LYS A 43 18.84 -6.29 -3.63
CA LYS A 43 19.99 -5.36 -3.52
C LYS A 43 19.61 -3.88 -3.59
N ILE A 44 18.39 -3.53 -3.17
CA ILE A 44 17.86 -2.15 -3.23
C ILE A 44 18.74 -1.10 -2.55
N PHE A 45 19.47 -1.46 -1.48
CA PHE A 45 20.33 -0.53 -0.76
C PHE A 45 21.70 -0.32 -1.43
N ASP A 46 22.10 -1.23 -2.31
CA ASP A 46 23.38 -1.18 -3.02
C ASP A 46 23.23 -0.57 -4.42
N ALA A 47 22.06 -0.73 -5.03
CA ALA A 47 21.82 -0.42 -6.44
C ALA A 47 21.21 0.97 -6.71
N LEU A 48 20.57 1.59 -5.70
CA LEU A 48 19.73 2.79 -5.92
C LEU A 48 20.35 4.06 -5.32
N ASP A 49 20.48 5.10 -6.14
CA ASP A 49 20.79 6.46 -5.68
C ASP A 49 19.54 7.09 -5.07
N GLY A 50 19.39 6.95 -3.75
CA GLY A 50 18.23 7.42 -3.00
C GLY A 50 17.89 8.91 -3.20
N SER A 51 18.83 9.75 -3.67
CA SER A 51 18.58 11.16 -3.97
C SER A 51 17.87 11.39 -5.31
N LYS A 52 18.08 10.52 -6.30
CA LYS A 52 17.52 10.66 -7.65
C LYS A 52 16.30 9.78 -7.88
N GLU A 53 16.20 8.65 -7.19
CA GLU A 53 15.13 7.67 -7.37
C GLU A 53 13.71 8.25 -7.33
N PRO A 54 13.35 9.19 -6.45
CA PRO A 54 12.01 9.77 -6.44
C PRO A 54 11.63 10.45 -7.76
N SER A 55 12.58 11.17 -8.36
CA SER A 55 12.35 11.89 -9.62
C SER A 55 12.27 10.95 -10.82
N ILE A 56 13.12 9.93 -10.85
CA ILE A 56 13.10 8.87 -11.87
C ILE A 56 11.80 8.08 -11.73
N GLY A 57 11.39 7.79 -10.49
CA GLY A 57 10.20 7.02 -10.21
C GLY A 57 8.91 7.74 -10.60
N ALA A 58 8.83 9.04 -10.31
CA ALA A 58 7.72 9.87 -10.79
C ALA A 58 7.66 9.90 -12.32
N LYS A 59 8.79 10.01 -13.01
CA LYS A 59 8.85 9.99 -14.48
C LYS A 59 8.39 8.63 -15.04
N THR A 60 8.90 7.54 -14.48
CA THR A 60 8.58 6.18 -14.95
C THR A 60 7.09 5.87 -14.79
N LEU A 61 6.49 6.27 -13.67
CA LEU A 61 5.05 6.12 -13.45
C LEU A 61 4.20 7.03 -14.34
N ALA A 62 4.70 8.21 -14.69
CA ALA A 62 4.03 9.07 -15.67
C ALA A 62 4.02 8.45 -17.08
N GLU A 63 5.07 7.70 -17.43
CA GLU A 63 5.18 6.96 -18.70
C GLU A 63 4.33 5.68 -18.69
N ASN A 64 4.12 5.06 -17.52
CA ASN A 64 3.28 3.87 -17.34
C ASN A 64 2.34 4.01 -16.12
N PRO A 65 1.22 4.73 -16.24
CA PRO A 65 0.30 4.96 -15.13
C PRO A 65 -0.44 3.69 -14.68
N VAL A 66 -0.52 2.66 -15.53
CA VAL A 66 -1.13 1.37 -15.20
C VAL A 66 -0.35 0.69 -14.09
N ALA A 67 0.98 0.75 -14.13
CA ALA A 67 1.83 0.20 -13.08
C ALA A 67 1.58 0.83 -11.71
N GLY A 68 1.23 2.12 -11.66
CA GLY A 68 0.83 2.79 -10.41
C GLY A 68 -0.46 2.21 -9.83
N ALA A 69 -1.46 1.95 -10.68
CA ALA A 69 -2.71 1.30 -10.27
C ALA A 69 -2.49 -0.15 -9.82
N GLU A 70 -1.65 -0.91 -10.52
CA GLU A 70 -1.27 -2.28 -10.14
C GLU A 70 -0.53 -2.31 -8.80
N PHE A 71 0.40 -1.38 -8.59
CA PHE A 71 1.10 -1.21 -7.32
C PHE A 71 0.13 -0.90 -6.18
N PHE A 72 -0.78 0.05 -6.38
CA PHE A 72 -1.81 0.38 -5.39
C PHE A 72 -2.67 -0.85 -5.04
N HIS A 73 -3.17 -1.55 -6.06
CA HIS A 73 -3.97 -2.75 -5.88
C HIS A 73 -3.20 -3.84 -5.11
N LEU A 74 -1.92 -4.05 -5.45
CA LEU A 74 -1.05 -4.99 -4.76
C LEU A 74 -0.91 -4.61 -3.28
N MET A 75 -0.57 -3.35 -2.97
CA MET A 75 -0.34 -2.88 -1.61
C MET A 75 -1.59 -3.03 -0.73
N ILE A 76 -2.75 -2.60 -1.22
CA ILE A 76 -4.01 -2.71 -0.47
C ILE A 76 -4.40 -4.18 -0.29
N THR A 77 -4.24 -5.01 -1.32
CA THR A 77 -4.52 -6.46 -1.21
C THR A 77 -3.62 -7.12 -0.17
N LYS A 78 -2.32 -6.80 -0.17
CA LYS A 78 -1.38 -7.34 0.83
C LYS A 78 -1.65 -6.82 2.23
N PHE A 79 -2.13 -5.59 2.37
CA PHE A 79 -2.59 -5.07 3.66
C PHE A 79 -3.70 -5.96 4.24
N PHE A 80 -4.75 -6.26 3.47
CA PHE A 80 -5.82 -7.14 3.95
C PHE A 80 -5.34 -8.57 4.19
N ASP A 81 -4.60 -9.14 3.24
CA ASP A 81 -4.23 -10.56 3.27
C ASP A 81 -3.19 -10.87 4.36
N VAL A 82 -2.17 -10.02 4.49
CA VAL A 82 -1.02 -10.26 5.36
C VAL A 82 -1.19 -9.58 6.72
N ILE A 83 -1.50 -8.27 6.72
CA ILE A 83 -1.58 -7.47 7.95
C ILE A 83 -2.87 -7.80 8.70
N LEU A 84 -4.02 -7.84 8.02
CA LEU A 84 -5.31 -8.19 8.64
C LEU A 84 -5.60 -9.70 8.61
N GLY A 85 -4.84 -10.48 7.86
CA GLY A 85 -4.98 -11.93 7.81
C GLY A 85 -6.24 -12.41 7.08
N ALA A 86 -6.85 -11.59 6.23
CA ALA A 86 -8.14 -11.86 5.59
C ALA A 86 -8.18 -13.17 4.79
N LYS A 87 -7.06 -13.57 4.18
CA LYS A 87 -6.93 -14.84 3.44
C LYS A 87 -6.26 -15.97 4.22
N LYS A 88 -5.79 -15.74 5.45
CA LYS A 88 -5.23 -16.82 6.27
C LYS A 88 -6.35 -17.76 6.73
N ALA A 89 -6.08 -19.05 6.81
CA ALA A 89 -7.04 -20.04 7.31
C ALA A 89 -7.52 -19.72 8.73
N SER A 90 -6.62 -19.22 9.58
CA SER A 90 -6.95 -18.76 10.95
C SER A 90 -7.76 -17.46 10.99
N LYS A 91 -7.73 -16.66 9.92
CA LYS A 91 -8.27 -15.28 9.87
C LYS A 91 -7.68 -14.36 10.96
N ILE A 92 -6.45 -14.65 11.39
CA ILE A 92 -5.74 -13.86 12.41
C ILE A 92 -4.61 -13.07 11.75
N GLY A 93 -4.72 -11.74 11.83
CA GLY A 93 -3.70 -10.78 11.43
C GLY A 93 -2.87 -10.27 12.60
N ILE A 94 -2.10 -9.21 12.38
CA ILE A 94 -1.30 -8.53 13.41
C ILE A 94 -2.19 -7.91 14.48
N LEU A 95 -3.38 -7.44 14.10
CA LEU A 95 -4.39 -6.88 15.01
C LEU A 95 -5.32 -7.95 15.62
N GLY A 96 -4.98 -9.23 15.48
CA GLY A 96 -5.84 -10.34 15.90
C GLY A 96 -6.90 -10.68 14.84
N LYS A 97 -8.03 -11.27 15.29
CA LYS A 97 -9.14 -11.63 14.41
C LYS A 97 -10.02 -10.42 14.16
N VAL A 98 -10.04 -9.94 12.92
CA VAL A 98 -10.85 -8.78 12.51
C VAL A 98 -12.26 -9.26 12.12
N LYS A 99 -13.29 -8.68 12.74
CA LYS A 99 -14.71 -9.04 12.49
C LYS A 99 -15.25 -8.42 11.20
N GLY A 100 -14.79 -7.22 10.87
CA GLY A 100 -15.16 -6.49 9.66
C GLY A 100 -14.23 -5.31 9.40
N TRP A 101 -14.25 -4.80 8.18
CA TRP A 101 -13.48 -3.63 7.77
C TRP A 101 -14.31 -2.78 6.81
N TYR A 102 -14.08 -1.47 6.88
CA TYR A 102 -14.57 -0.49 5.92
C TYR A 102 -13.36 0.29 5.43
N ALA A 103 -13.23 0.43 4.11
CA ALA A 103 -12.14 1.16 3.48
C ALA A 103 -12.71 2.03 2.35
N ALA A 104 -12.17 3.24 2.25
CA ALA A 104 -12.42 4.16 1.15
C ALA A 104 -11.07 4.57 0.57
N VAL A 105 -11.05 4.87 -0.73
CA VAL A 105 -9.86 5.28 -1.49
C VAL A 105 -10.22 6.54 -2.27
N GLU A 106 -9.26 7.46 -2.39
CA GLU A 106 -9.35 8.71 -3.15
C GLU A 106 -8.26 8.76 -4.21
#